data_AF-A0A534RZ35-F1
#
_entry.id   AF-A0A534RZ35-F1
#
_cell.length_a   1.000
_cell.length_b   1.000
_cell.length_c   1.000
_cell.angle_alpha   90.00
_cell.angle_beta   90.00
_cell.angle_gamma   90.00
#
_symmetry.space_group_name_H-M   'P 1'
#
loop_
_entity.id
_entity.type
_entity.pdbx_description
1 polymer ?
#
loop_
_entity_poly.entity_id
_entity_poly.type
_entity_poly.pdbx_seq_one_letter_code
_entity_poly.pdbx_strand_id
1 'polypeptide(L)'
;MAEKLRRKVGISNGQAARTQKETEKSDRDRAVGRALSPDSVSVSRLCLTEGINVKRYFTRAGVHPFTEVEWEKRSAVISGEKGEVVFEQHDVEIPKSWSQLATNVVASKYFRGPLGTPEREHSVRQLIGRVVETLTGWGRKDGYFASEEDAQVFSDELTHLLVEQKLAFNSPVWFNVGVEPHPQSSACFILSVEDTMESILDWYRKEGLIFKGGSGSGVNLSKIRSAKERLAGGGMASGPVSFMRAADASAGVIKSGGKTRRAAKMVVLNADHPDLVEFIQCKAEEERKAQILIEAGYDASIDGAAYSSICFQNANNSVRATDDFMHAILENRPWSTRFITTGETCETFQARDLLRQLAEATWRCGDPGMQFDTTINAWHTRPNSGRINATNPCGEFNSLDNTSCNLASLNLLKFLKDDGGFDTAAFKQAVDVSILAQDIIVDNSSYPTPEITANAKANRELGLGYANLGALLMSLGLPYDSEAGRQYAAAITALMTGEAYLQSARLAEQQGPFSGFAVNREPMLEVIDKHRSYAHKLDPALVPLDLLSEARKVWDEALTLGRKAGYRNSQASVLA
;
A
#
# COMPACT_ATOMS: atom_id res chain seq x y z
N MET A 1 -68.47 1.75 40.78
CA MET A 1 -69.62 1.80 39.87
C MET A 1 -69.17 1.23 38.52
N ALA A 2 -69.29 -0.06 38.23
CA ALA A 2 -69.62 -1.24 39.06
C ALA A 2 -68.93 -2.50 38.43
N GLU A 3 -68.10 -3.24 39.18
CA GLU A 3 -68.38 -4.56 39.79
C GLU A 3 -68.12 -5.79 38.86
N LYS A 4 -67.08 -6.62 39.13
CA LYS A 4 -67.09 -7.94 39.85
C LYS A 4 -67.38 -9.16 38.90
N LEU A 5 -66.98 -10.43 39.11
CA LEU A 5 -66.54 -11.17 40.31
C LEU A 5 -65.81 -12.54 40.02
N ARG A 6 -64.68 -12.87 40.73
CA ARG A 6 -64.12 -14.26 41.04
C ARG A 6 -63.72 -15.20 39.85
N ARG A 7 -62.89 -16.26 39.93
CA ARG A 7 -61.80 -16.86 40.79
C ARG A 7 -61.07 -17.94 39.89
N LYS A 8 -60.09 -18.81 40.24
CA LYS A 8 -59.49 -19.35 41.49
C LYS A 8 -58.03 -19.88 41.24
N VAL A 9 -57.14 -19.78 42.25
CA VAL A 9 -55.98 -20.65 42.63
C VAL A 9 -55.36 -21.65 41.60
N GLY A 10 -54.12 -21.38 41.17
CA GLY A 10 -52.87 -21.99 41.70
C GLY A 10 -52.50 -23.46 41.41
N ILE A 11 -51.27 -23.68 40.89
CA ILE A 11 -50.57 -24.98 40.74
C ILE A 11 -49.09 -24.80 41.19
N SER A 12 -48.45 -25.87 41.69
CA SER A 12 -47.12 -25.86 42.33
C SER A 12 -46.06 -26.70 41.59
N ASN A 13 -44.79 -26.51 41.98
CA ASN A 13 -43.59 -27.17 41.43
C ASN A 13 -43.53 -28.69 41.65
N GLY A 14 -42.73 -29.38 40.82
CA GLY A 14 -42.21 -30.75 41.03
C GLY A 14 -41.00 -31.01 40.11
N GLN A 15 -39.94 -31.68 40.60
CA GLN A 15 -38.62 -31.69 39.94
C GLN A 15 -38.14 -33.07 39.45
N ALA A 16 -37.33 -33.00 38.38
CA ALA A 16 -36.12 -33.81 38.12
C ALA A 16 -36.20 -35.28 37.65
N ALA A 17 -35.02 -35.76 37.25
CA ALA A 17 -34.59 -37.11 36.88
C ALA A 17 -35.13 -37.72 35.56
N ARG A 18 -34.27 -37.71 34.53
CA ARG A 18 -34.20 -38.78 33.51
C ARG A 18 -32.75 -39.07 33.11
N THR A 19 -32.44 -40.36 32.97
CA THR A 19 -31.13 -40.92 32.61
C THR A 19 -31.05 -41.31 31.13
N GLN A 20 -29.81 -41.51 30.67
CA GLN A 20 -29.35 -42.25 29.48
C GLN A 20 -30.40 -43.05 28.68
N LYS A 21 -30.43 -42.85 27.35
CA LYS A 21 -29.70 -43.73 26.40
C LYS A 21 -29.69 -43.21 24.96
N GLU A 22 -28.82 -43.81 24.13
CA GLU A 22 -28.61 -43.49 22.72
C GLU A 22 -29.73 -44.03 21.80
N THR A 23 -29.82 -43.47 20.60
CA THR A 23 -30.06 -44.26 19.36
C THR A 23 -29.51 -43.50 18.16
N GLU A 24 -28.98 -44.20 17.15
CA GLU A 24 -28.19 -43.57 16.09
C GLU A 24 -29.02 -42.89 14.99
N LYS A 25 -28.43 -41.92 14.28
CA LYS A 25 -28.73 -41.74 12.85
C LYS A 25 -27.60 -41.10 12.02
N SER A 26 -26.92 -41.96 11.28
CA SER A 26 -26.26 -41.72 9.96
C SER A 26 -25.44 -40.45 9.77
N ASP A 27 -24.11 -40.59 9.80
CA ASP A 27 -23.20 -39.72 9.06
C ASP A 27 -23.46 -39.79 7.55
N ARG A 28 -23.92 -38.67 6.97
CA ARG A 28 -23.82 -38.38 5.52
C ARG A 28 -24.13 -36.91 5.16
N ASP A 29 -23.63 -35.95 5.94
CA ASP A 29 -23.55 -34.52 5.52
C ASP A 29 -22.61 -33.73 6.45
N ARG A 30 -21.29 -33.81 6.21
CA ARG A 30 -20.30 -33.02 6.98
C ARG A 30 -18.94 -32.82 6.30
N ALA A 31 -18.94 -32.30 5.06
CA ALA A 31 -17.73 -32.07 4.27
C ALA A 31 -17.64 -30.66 3.63
N VAL A 32 -18.29 -29.65 4.22
CA VAL A 32 -18.20 -28.24 3.76
C VAL A 32 -18.08 -27.29 4.95
N GLY A 33 -17.18 -26.31 4.84
CA GLY A 33 -17.25 -25.01 5.52
C GLY A 33 -17.41 -25.00 7.04
N ARG A 34 -16.35 -25.31 7.79
CA ARG A 34 -16.25 -24.89 9.20
C ARG A 34 -15.23 -23.76 9.34
N ALA A 35 -15.71 -22.53 9.30
CA ALA A 35 -14.90 -21.36 9.66
C ALA A 35 -14.41 -21.49 11.11
N LEU A 36 -13.17 -21.06 11.36
CA LEU A 36 -12.61 -21.03 12.71
C LEU A 36 -13.29 -19.91 13.51
N SER A 37 -13.78 -20.24 14.70
CA SER A 37 -14.25 -19.25 15.68
C SER A 37 -13.06 -18.40 16.16
N PRO A 38 -13.19 -17.07 16.31
CA PRO A 38 -12.05 -16.21 16.69
C PRO A 38 -11.48 -16.49 18.09
N ASP A 39 -12.28 -17.04 19.00
CA ASP A 39 -11.92 -17.18 20.40
C ASP A 39 -11.11 -18.44 20.71
N SER A 40 -10.19 -18.32 21.69
CA SER A 40 -9.39 -19.38 22.33
C SER A 40 -8.13 -19.92 21.63
N VAL A 41 -7.55 -19.20 20.67
CA VAL A 41 -6.09 -19.29 20.42
C VAL A 41 -5.40 -18.09 21.06
N SER A 42 -5.19 -18.15 22.37
CA SER A 42 -4.26 -17.23 23.02
C SER A 42 -2.83 -17.63 22.61
N VAL A 43 -2.32 -17.01 21.55
CA VAL A 43 -0.89 -17.05 21.24
C VAL A 43 -0.17 -16.45 22.45
N SER A 44 0.47 -17.31 23.24
CA SER A 44 1.29 -16.86 24.35
C SER A 44 2.42 -16.01 23.78
N ARG A 45 2.62 -14.81 24.34
CA ARG A 45 3.85 -14.04 24.14
C ARG A 45 5.00 -14.78 24.82
N LEU A 46 5.48 -15.83 24.17
CA LEU A 46 6.85 -16.29 24.32
C LEU A 46 7.73 -15.15 23.78
N CYS A 47 8.18 -14.25 24.67
CA CYS A 47 9.23 -13.30 24.33
C CYS A 47 10.49 -14.11 24.04
N LEU A 48 10.80 -14.24 22.74
CA LEU A 48 12.01 -14.89 22.28
C LEU A 48 13.10 -13.82 22.25
N THR A 49 14.01 -13.91 23.22
CA THR A 49 15.21 -13.08 23.37
C THR A 49 14.97 -11.56 23.55
N GLU A 50 16.08 -10.84 23.72
CA GLU A 50 16.13 -9.40 23.96
C GLU A 50 15.81 -8.62 22.67
N GLY A 51 15.42 -7.36 22.77
CA GLY A 51 15.05 -6.56 21.58
C GLY A 51 16.19 -6.36 20.57
N ILE A 52 15.92 -5.70 19.45
CA ILE A 52 16.95 -5.43 18.45
C ILE A 52 17.98 -4.44 18.99
N ASN A 53 19.25 -4.76 18.79
CA ASN A 53 20.35 -3.84 19.01
C ASN A 53 20.43 -2.91 17.79
N VAL A 54 20.41 -1.59 17.99
CA VAL A 54 20.39 -0.60 16.92
C VAL A 54 21.78 -0.01 16.77
N LYS A 55 22.45 -0.34 15.65
CA LYS A 55 23.78 0.18 15.32
C LYS A 55 23.72 1.70 15.08
N ARG A 56 24.54 2.47 15.81
CA ARG A 56 24.79 3.89 15.51
C ARG A 56 25.76 4.02 14.33
N TYR A 57 25.55 4.97 13.43
CA TYR A 57 26.36 5.11 12.20
C TYR A 57 26.38 6.54 11.65
N PHE A 58 25.22 7.16 11.46
CA PHE A 58 25.12 8.53 10.95
C PHE A 58 25.32 9.60 12.03
N THR A 59 25.17 9.22 13.30
CA THR A 59 25.06 10.16 14.43
C THR A 59 26.11 9.91 15.50
N ARG A 60 26.25 10.86 16.44
CA ARG A 60 27.23 10.80 17.53
C ARG A 60 26.54 10.74 18.88
N ALA A 61 26.98 9.83 19.75
CA ALA A 61 26.40 9.67 21.08
C ALA A 61 26.47 10.98 21.89
N GLY A 62 25.35 11.39 22.49
CA GLY A 62 25.24 12.66 23.21
C GLY A 62 25.07 13.91 22.33
N VAL A 63 25.03 13.77 21.00
CA VAL A 63 24.80 14.89 20.05
C VAL A 63 23.49 14.64 19.31
N HIS A 64 22.47 15.46 19.59
CA HIS A 64 21.18 15.38 18.89
C HIS A 64 21.34 15.92 17.45
N PRO A 65 21.01 15.16 16.38
CA PRO A 65 21.33 15.55 15.00
C PRO A 65 20.84 16.95 14.55
N PHE A 66 19.76 17.45 15.15
CA PHE A 66 19.26 18.81 14.95
C PHE A 66 20.26 19.93 15.29
N THR A 67 21.32 19.64 16.06
CA THR A 67 22.40 20.60 16.39
C THR A 67 23.57 20.57 15.39
N GLU A 68 23.64 19.55 14.53
CA GLU A 68 24.69 19.39 13.51
C GLU A 68 24.28 20.03 12.15
N VAL A 69 23.03 20.47 12.03
CA VAL A 69 22.43 21.09 10.85
C VAL A 69 22.43 22.62 10.97
N GLU A 70 22.70 23.35 9.88
CA GLU A 70 22.46 24.81 9.81
C GLU A 70 20.98 25.12 9.49
N TRP A 71 20.39 26.08 10.21
CA TRP A 71 18.98 26.44 10.10
C TRP A 71 18.81 27.93 9.80
N GLU A 72 17.78 28.26 9.04
CA GLU A 72 17.39 29.64 8.76
C GLU A 72 15.87 29.80 8.72
N LYS A 73 15.41 31.04 8.88
CA LYS A 73 14.00 31.41 8.74
C LYS A 73 13.71 31.86 7.32
N ARG A 74 12.60 31.38 6.77
CA ARG A 74 12.11 31.76 5.43
C ARG A 74 10.63 32.15 5.49
N SER A 75 10.14 32.76 4.41
CA SER A 75 8.70 32.79 4.13
C SER A 75 8.36 31.65 3.18
N ALA A 76 7.28 30.93 3.45
CA ALA A 76 6.69 29.94 2.57
C ALA A 76 5.50 30.58 1.84
N VAL A 77 5.58 30.73 0.52
CA VAL A 77 4.57 31.42 -0.30
C VAL A 77 4.23 30.59 -1.54
N ILE A 78 2.95 30.41 -1.83
CA ILE A 78 2.46 29.69 -3.02
C ILE A 78 1.44 30.58 -3.74
N SER A 79 1.71 30.86 -5.01
CA SER A 79 0.77 31.53 -5.91
C SER A 79 -0.07 30.54 -6.72
N GLY A 80 -1.28 30.95 -7.09
CA GLY A 80 -2.14 30.27 -8.07
C GLY A 80 -1.80 30.65 -9.50
N GLU A 81 -2.55 30.09 -10.46
CA GLU A 81 -2.32 30.26 -11.90
C GLU A 81 -2.48 31.71 -12.39
N LYS A 82 -3.18 32.56 -11.63
CA LYS A 82 -3.41 33.98 -11.96
C LYS A 82 -2.51 34.91 -11.11
N GLY A 83 -1.53 34.34 -10.41
CA GLY A 83 -0.54 35.05 -9.59
C GLY A 83 -1.00 35.39 -8.16
N GLU A 84 -2.25 35.09 -7.82
CA GLU A 84 -2.83 35.32 -6.49
C GLU A 84 -2.18 34.44 -5.41
N VAL A 85 -2.00 34.95 -4.19
CA VAL A 85 -1.42 34.16 -3.09
C VAL A 85 -2.47 33.17 -2.55
N VAL A 86 -2.20 31.88 -2.69
CA VAL A 86 -3.06 30.76 -2.26
C VAL A 86 -2.66 30.23 -0.88
N PHE A 87 -1.38 30.37 -0.50
CA PHE A 87 -0.88 30.06 0.84
C PHE A 87 0.32 30.95 1.18
N GLU A 88 0.37 31.45 2.42
CA GLU A 88 1.51 32.18 2.97
C GLU A 88 1.74 31.83 4.45
N GLN A 89 3.00 31.67 4.84
CA GLN A 89 3.44 31.59 6.24
C GLN A 89 4.87 32.12 6.37
N HIS A 90 5.06 33.17 7.17
CA HIS A 90 6.37 33.76 7.45
C HIS A 90 7.12 33.02 8.57
N ASP A 91 8.38 33.40 8.79
CA ASP A 91 9.23 32.99 9.91
C ASP A 91 9.44 31.47 10.10
N VAL A 92 9.22 30.66 9.06
CA VAL A 92 9.35 29.20 9.16
C VAL A 92 10.82 28.77 9.23
N GLU A 93 11.17 28.02 10.27
CA GLU A 93 12.53 27.50 10.51
C GLU A 93 12.74 26.20 9.72
N ILE A 94 13.69 26.22 8.78
CA ILE A 94 13.98 25.14 7.84
C ILE A 94 15.49 24.89 7.82
N PRO A 95 15.98 23.65 7.61
CA PRO A 95 17.38 23.42 7.30
C PRO A 95 17.80 24.21 6.06
N LYS A 96 18.90 24.94 6.15
CA LYS A 96 19.43 25.81 5.09
C LYS A 96 19.68 25.05 3.77
N SER A 97 20.03 23.77 3.87
CA SER A 97 20.24 22.84 2.75
C SER A 97 18.97 22.47 1.95
N TRP A 98 17.76 22.68 2.50
CA TRP A 98 16.51 22.38 1.80
C TRP A 98 16.19 23.50 0.79
N SER A 99 15.49 23.18 -0.30
CA SER A 99 15.08 24.18 -1.30
C SER A 99 13.87 25.02 -0.87
N GLN A 100 13.67 26.19 -1.47
CA GLN A 100 12.47 27.02 -1.25
C GLN A 100 11.18 26.27 -1.65
N LEU A 101 11.24 25.38 -2.65
CA LEU A 101 10.10 24.52 -3.01
C LEU A 101 9.77 23.54 -1.87
N ALA A 102 10.78 22.93 -1.24
CA ALA A 102 10.58 22.11 -0.05
C ALA A 102 9.99 22.93 1.11
N THR A 103 10.50 24.14 1.37
CA THR A 103 9.92 25.09 2.34
C THR A 103 8.43 25.33 2.08
N ASN A 104 8.04 25.65 0.84
CA ASN A 104 6.66 25.91 0.43
C ASN A 104 5.74 24.69 0.62
N VAL A 105 6.18 23.51 0.18
CA VAL A 105 5.40 22.26 0.29
C VAL A 105 5.24 21.81 1.74
N VAL A 106 6.31 21.90 2.54
CA VAL A 106 6.31 21.46 3.93
C VAL A 106 5.41 22.34 4.79
N ALA A 107 5.50 23.66 4.67
CA ALA A 107 4.59 24.57 5.37
C ALA A 107 3.13 24.37 4.93
N SER A 108 2.85 24.39 3.62
CA SER A 108 1.46 24.35 3.13
C SER A 108 0.75 23.03 3.34
N LYS A 109 1.46 21.89 3.27
CA LYS A 109 0.85 20.55 3.35
C LYS A 109 1.06 19.87 4.69
N TYR A 110 2.28 19.91 5.24
CA TYR A 110 2.70 18.99 6.31
C TYR A 110 2.70 19.60 7.72
N PHE A 111 2.98 20.89 7.87
CA PHE A 111 2.83 21.57 9.16
C PHE A 111 1.38 21.50 9.67
N ARG A 112 1.22 21.09 10.93
CA ARG A 112 -0.03 21.00 11.69
C ARG A 112 -0.42 22.36 12.31
N GLY A 113 -1.61 22.42 12.92
CA GLY A 113 -2.27 23.66 13.38
C GLY A 113 -2.86 24.51 12.24
N PRO A 114 -3.98 25.23 12.46
CA PRO A 114 -4.47 26.27 11.55
C PRO A 114 -3.48 27.45 11.45
N LEU A 115 -3.50 28.21 10.36
CA LEU A 115 -2.70 29.44 10.25
C LEU A 115 -3.16 30.47 11.30
N GLY A 116 -2.19 31.17 11.90
CA GLY A 116 -2.44 32.25 12.87
C GLY A 116 -2.74 31.79 14.31
N THR A 117 -2.72 30.49 14.62
CA THR A 117 -2.94 29.99 16.00
C THR A 117 -1.63 29.52 16.67
N PRO A 118 -1.55 29.46 18.01
CA PRO A 118 -0.34 29.02 18.72
C PRO A 118 0.09 27.58 18.42
N GLU A 119 -0.85 26.72 18.02
CA GLU A 119 -0.62 25.31 17.68
C GLU A 119 -0.07 25.13 16.25
N ARG A 120 0.22 26.22 15.54
CA ARG A 120 0.76 26.21 14.19
C ARG A 120 2.24 25.79 14.20
N GLU A 121 2.51 24.62 13.62
CA GLU A 121 3.88 24.23 13.32
C GLU A 121 4.52 25.25 12.37
N HIS A 122 5.75 25.63 12.73
CA HIS A 122 6.55 26.65 12.06
C HIS A 122 8.04 26.26 12.00
N SER A 123 8.41 25.06 12.44
CA SER A 123 9.76 24.51 12.31
C SER A 123 9.73 23.08 11.79
N VAL A 124 10.66 22.74 10.89
CA VAL A 124 10.91 21.36 10.47
C VAL A 124 11.36 20.48 11.65
N ARG A 125 11.94 21.06 12.71
CA ARG A 125 12.22 20.33 13.97
C ARG A 125 10.95 19.77 14.59
N GLN A 126 9.86 20.55 14.61
CA GLN A 126 8.57 20.14 15.19
C GLN A 126 7.97 18.98 14.40
N LEU A 127 7.93 19.11 13.06
CA LEU A 127 7.41 18.09 12.16
C LEU A 127 8.17 16.76 12.25
N ILE A 128 9.51 16.79 12.27
CA ILE A 128 10.34 15.59 12.37
C ILE A 128 10.29 15.03 13.80
N GLY A 129 10.49 15.86 14.82
CA GLY A 129 10.47 15.47 16.23
C GLY A 129 9.16 14.76 16.59
N ARG A 130 8.00 15.36 16.27
CA ARG A 130 6.68 14.75 16.49
C ARG A 130 6.57 13.32 15.95
N VAL A 131 7.09 13.05 14.75
CA VAL A 131 7.06 11.70 14.16
C VAL A 131 8.07 10.79 14.87
N VAL A 132 9.33 11.21 15.00
CA VAL A 132 10.39 10.36 15.57
C VAL A 132 10.16 10.04 17.05
N GLU A 133 9.76 11.02 17.87
CA GLU A 133 9.42 10.83 19.28
C GLU A 133 8.25 9.85 19.43
N THR A 134 7.22 9.97 18.58
CA THR A 134 6.08 9.05 18.57
C THR A 134 6.50 7.62 18.20
N LEU A 135 7.26 7.44 17.10
CA LEU A 135 7.72 6.11 16.68
C LEU A 135 8.67 5.49 17.71
N THR A 136 9.57 6.27 18.30
CA THR A 136 10.49 5.76 19.35
C THR A 136 9.72 5.42 20.62
N GLY A 137 8.72 6.22 21.00
CA GLY A 137 7.82 5.91 22.12
C GLY A 137 7.02 4.62 21.91
N TRP A 138 6.53 4.37 20.68
CA TRP A 138 5.91 3.10 20.31
C TRP A 138 6.90 1.94 20.34
N GLY A 139 8.10 2.10 19.77
CA GLY A 139 9.16 1.08 19.79
C GLY A 139 9.56 0.66 21.20
N ARG A 140 9.70 1.62 22.14
CA ARG A 140 9.91 1.36 23.58
C ARG A 140 8.73 0.58 24.18
N LYS A 141 7.51 1.08 24.01
CA LYS A 141 6.25 0.50 24.56
C LYS A 141 6.04 -0.95 24.10
N ASP A 142 6.29 -1.23 22.83
CA ASP A 142 6.01 -2.53 22.20
C ASP A 142 7.21 -3.50 22.25
N GLY A 143 8.35 -3.07 22.82
CA GLY A 143 9.50 -3.92 23.13
C GLY A 143 10.47 -4.17 21.97
N TYR A 144 10.58 -3.24 21.02
CA TYR A 144 11.44 -3.41 19.84
C TYR A 144 12.93 -3.35 20.16
N PHE A 145 13.34 -2.53 21.14
CA PHE A 145 14.75 -2.20 21.41
C PHE A 145 15.34 -3.09 22.51
N ALA A 146 16.62 -3.46 22.39
CA ALA A 146 17.32 -4.25 23.44
C ALA A 146 17.50 -3.45 24.73
N SER A 147 17.84 -2.16 24.58
CA SER A 147 18.06 -1.22 25.67
C SER A 147 17.46 0.17 25.37
N GLU A 148 17.48 1.04 26.37
CA GLU A 148 17.14 2.45 26.19
C GLU A 148 18.21 3.23 25.39
N GLU A 149 19.46 2.72 25.31
CA GLU A 149 20.46 3.28 24.39
C GLU A 149 20.06 3.00 22.94
N ASP A 150 19.63 1.77 22.62
CA ASP A 150 19.14 1.41 21.28
C ASP A 150 17.92 2.25 20.85
N ALA A 151 17.02 2.53 21.79
CA ALA A 151 15.89 3.44 21.56
C ALA A 151 16.37 4.86 21.22
N GLN A 152 17.39 5.37 21.92
CA GLN A 152 17.97 6.67 21.62
C GLN A 152 18.75 6.67 20.29
N VAL A 153 19.50 5.60 19.99
CA VAL A 153 20.18 5.44 18.69
C VAL A 153 19.17 5.44 17.55
N PHE A 154 18.06 4.71 17.66
CA PHE A 154 16.98 4.73 16.66
C PHE A 154 16.42 6.15 16.47
N SER A 155 16.14 6.87 17.57
CA SER A 155 15.67 8.25 17.53
C SER A 155 16.67 9.18 16.82
N ASP A 156 17.96 9.05 17.13
CA ASP A 156 19.00 9.88 16.52
C ASP A 156 19.18 9.54 15.03
N GLU A 157 19.40 8.28 14.68
CA GLU A 157 19.63 7.84 13.29
C GLU A 157 18.41 8.15 12.41
N LEU A 158 17.19 7.94 12.89
CA LEU A 158 15.98 8.31 12.14
C LEU A 158 15.84 9.83 11.99
N THR A 159 16.14 10.62 13.03
CA THR A 159 16.15 12.09 12.93
C THR A 159 17.14 12.57 11.87
N HIS A 160 18.35 12.00 11.85
CA HIS A 160 19.35 12.31 10.82
C HIS A 160 18.83 11.97 9.42
N LEU A 161 18.31 10.75 9.21
CA LEU A 161 17.83 10.31 7.91
C LEU A 161 16.74 11.22 7.33
N LEU A 162 15.85 11.73 8.20
CA LEU A 162 14.76 12.62 7.80
C LEU A 162 15.23 14.07 7.58
N VAL A 163 16.05 14.63 8.47
CA VAL A 163 16.49 16.05 8.36
C VAL A 163 17.47 16.24 7.21
N GLU A 164 18.32 15.26 6.93
CA GLU A 164 19.22 15.27 5.77
C GLU A 164 18.56 14.83 4.47
N GLN A 165 17.24 14.59 4.45
CA GLN A 165 16.51 14.15 3.26
C GLN A 165 17.09 12.87 2.63
N LYS A 166 17.65 11.97 3.44
CA LYS A 166 18.06 10.61 3.06
C LYS A 166 16.86 9.67 2.99
N LEU A 167 15.83 9.90 3.80
CA LEU A 167 14.59 9.15 3.90
C LEU A 167 13.38 10.09 3.91
N ALA A 168 12.24 9.66 3.36
CA ALA A 168 10.94 10.27 3.61
C ALA A 168 9.83 9.20 3.72
N PHE A 169 8.95 9.31 4.72
CA PHE A 169 7.75 8.47 4.83
C PHE A 169 6.61 8.95 3.90
N ASN A 170 5.62 8.09 3.66
CA ASN A 170 4.39 8.45 2.97
C ASN A 170 3.60 9.56 3.68
N SER A 171 2.86 10.38 2.92
CA SER A 171 2.19 11.58 3.45
C SER A 171 1.29 11.34 4.68
N PRO A 172 0.47 10.27 4.78
CA PRO A 172 -0.28 9.95 6.00
C PRO A 172 0.53 9.84 7.29
N VAL A 173 1.79 9.38 7.26
CA VAL A 173 2.67 9.36 8.46
C VAL A 173 2.87 10.79 8.96
N TRP A 174 3.30 11.70 8.08
CA TRP A 174 3.53 13.11 8.41
C TRP A 174 2.26 13.85 8.85
N PHE A 175 1.11 13.53 8.24
CA PHE A 175 -0.17 14.14 8.56
C PHE A 175 -0.73 13.72 9.94
N ASN A 176 -0.59 12.44 10.29
CA ASN A 176 -1.38 11.82 11.35
C ASN A 176 -0.54 11.37 12.57
N VAL A 177 0.71 10.94 12.40
CA VAL A 177 1.53 10.42 13.50
C VAL A 177 1.94 11.54 14.45
N GLY A 178 1.75 11.29 15.76
CA GLY A 178 1.92 12.28 16.82
C GLY A 178 0.87 13.41 16.82
N VAL A 179 -0.20 13.26 16.01
CA VAL A 179 -1.30 14.24 15.90
C VAL A 179 -2.61 13.62 16.38
N GLU A 180 -2.98 12.48 15.80
CA GLU A 180 -4.22 11.78 16.12
C GLU A 180 -3.89 10.61 17.08
N PRO A 181 -4.71 10.33 18.12
CA PRO A 181 -4.43 9.25 19.08
C PRO A 181 -4.32 7.85 18.45
N HIS A 182 -4.99 7.64 17.32
CA HIS A 182 -5.01 6.40 16.53
C HIS A 182 -4.84 6.74 15.04
N PRO A 183 -3.60 6.99 14.57
CA PRO A 183 -3.35 7.62 13.27
C PRO A 183 -3.37 6.62 12.10
N GLN A 184 -4.08 6.93 11.03
CA GLN A 184 -4.02 6.14 9.79
C GLN A 184 -2.67 6.40 9.12
N SER A 185 -1.76 5.43 9.19
CA SER A 185 -0.36 5.63 8.77
C SER A 185 -0.04 5.00 7.41
N SER A 186 -0.79 3.99 7.00
CA SER A 186 -0.68 3.36 5.66
C SER A 186 -1.23 4.28 4.56
N ALA A 187 -0.52 4.40 3.43
CA ALA A 187 -0.98 5.16 2.26
C ALA A 187 -1.79 4.35 1.25
N CYS A 188 -1.54 3.04 1.21
CA CYS A 188 -2.06 2.15 0.18
C CYS A 188 -2.94 1.07 0.82
N PHE A 189 -4.11 0.81 0.23
CA PHE A 189 -5.06 -0.20 0.67
C PHE A 189 -5.55 -1.03 -0.52
N ILE A 190 -5.88 -2.30 -0.29
CA ILE A 190 -6.57 -3.17 -1.25
C ILE A 190 -7.85 -3.68 -0.58
N LEU A 191 -8.96 -3.75 -1.30
CA LEU A 191 -10.29 -4.14 -0.81
C LEU A 191 -10.85 -5.33 -1.60
N SER A 192 -11.63 -6.18 -0.94
CA SER A 192 -12.51 -7.15 -1.61
C SER A 192 -13.89 -6.54 -1.90
N VAL A 193 -14.52 -6.99 -2.98
CA VAL A 193 -15.98 -6.86 -3.18
C VAL A 193 -16.55 -8.22 -3.60
N GLU A 194 -17.74 -8.57 -3.11
CA GLU A 194 -18.49 -9.76 -3.49
C GLU A 194 -19.76 -9.37 -4.27
N ASP A 195 -20.36 -10.32 -5.00
CA ASP A 195 -21.55 -10.12 -5.86
C ASP A 195 -22.87 -9.95 -5.07
N THR A 196 -22.89 -8.98 -4.15
CA THR A 196 -24.05 -8.65 -3.31
C THR A 196 -24.15 -7.14 -3.11
N MET A 197 -25.37 -6.60 -3.06
CA MET A 197 -25.58 -5.17 -2.79
C MET A 197 -24.99 -4.73 -1.44
N GLU A 198 -25.01 -5.60 -0.43
CA GLU A 198 -24.39 -5.36 0.87
C GLU A 198 -22.88 -5.09 0.72
N SER A 199 -22.15 -5.98 0.02
CA SER A 199 -20.71 -5.83 -0.18
C SER A 199 -20.35 -4.66 -1.10
N ILE A 200 -21.15 -4.39 -2.13
CA ILE A 200 -20.93 -3.27 -3.06
C ILE A 200 -21.11 -1.91 -2.36
N LEU A 201 -22.11 -1.80 -1.48
CA LEU A 201 -22.33 -0.58 -0.68
C LEU A 201 -21.30 -0.45 0.46
N ASP A 202 -20.89 -1.57 1.07
CA ASP A 202 -19.82 -1.58 2.06
C ASP A 202 -18.44 -1.22 1.46
N TRP A 203 -18.18 -1.55 0.19
CA TRP A 203 -17.00 -1.08 -0.56
C TRP A 203 -16.96 0.45 -0.60
N TYR A 204 -18.05 1.13 -0.98
CA TYR A 204 -18.10 2.59 -1.01
C TYR A 204 -17.85 3.20 0.39
N ARG A 205 -18.43 2.59 1.44
CA ARG A 205 -18.23 2.99 2.84
C ARG A 205 -16.77 2.82 3.29
N LYS A 206 -16.15 1.68 2.93
CA LYS A 206 -14.73 1.37 3.22
C LYS A 206 -13.80 2.39 2.56
N GLU A 207 -14.02 2.70 1.28
CA GLU A 207 -13.25 3.70 0.54
C GLU A 207 -13.38 5.11 1.13
N GLY A 208 -14.60 5.56 1.45
CA GLY A 208 -14.80 6.90 2.02
C GLY A 208 -14.05 7.11 3.35
N LEU A 209 -13.89 6.06 4.15
CA LEU A 209 -13.07 6.08 5.37
C LEU A 209 -11.56 6.13 5.06
N ILE A 210 -11.09 5.33 4.09
CA ILE A 210 -9.69 5.34 3.62
C ILE A 210 -9.29 6.73 3.12
N PHE A 211 -10.11 7.31 2.24
CA PHE A 211 -9.88 8.63 1.65
C PHE A 211 -9.84 9.70 2.73
N LYS A 212 -10.78 9.71 3.69
CA LYS A 212 -10.81 10.64 4.83
C LYS A 212 -9.48 10.66 5.59
N GLY A 213 -8.83 9.51 5.79
CA GLY A 213 -7.54 9.41 6.50
C GLY A 213 -6.29 9.81 5.71
N GLY A 214 -6.42 10.19 4.43
CA GLY A 214 -5.31 10.69 3.59
C GLY A 214 -4.73 9.69 2.59
N SER A 215 -5.38 8.54 2.42
CA SER A 215 -4.86 7.35 1.74
C SER A 215 -5.75 6.95 0.55
N GLY A 216 -5.31 5.98 -0.25
CA GLY A 216 -6.06 5.48 -1.42
C GLY A 216 -6.22 3.96 -1.45
N SER A 217 -7.24 3.50 -2.17
CA SER A 217 -7.72 2.11 -2.22
C SER A 217 -7.53 1.47 -3.60
N GLY A 218 -7.65 0.16 -3.70
CA GLY A 218 -7.92 -0.50 -4.97
C GLY A 218 -8.71 -1.78 -4.81
N VAL A 219 -9.38 -2.21 -5.87
CA VAL A 219 -10.32 -3.34 -5.86
C VAL A 219 -10.34 -4.02 -7.22
N ASN A 220 -10.60 -5.33 -7.25
CA ASN A 220 -10.95 -6.06 -8.47
C ASN A 220 -12.45 -6.34 -8.50
N LEU A 221 -13.14 -5.82 -9.51
CA LEU A 221 -14.59 -5.92 -9.64
C LEU A 221 -15.07 -7.20 -10.36
N SER A 222 -14.15 -8.06 -10.81
CA SER A 222 -14.47 -9.25 -11.63
C SER A 222 -15.28 -10.33 -10.89
N LYS A 223 -15.48 -10.17 -9.57
CA LYS A 223 -16.43 -10.97 -8.78
C LYS A 223 -17.88 -10.55 -9.00
N ILE A 224 -18.14 -9.29 -9.36
CA ILE A 224 -19.48 -8.77 -9.63
C ILE A 224 -19.93 -9.30 -11.00
N ARG A 225 -21.15 -9.84 -11.07
CA ARG A 225 -21.73 -10.38 -12.30
C ARG A 225 -21.83 -9.30 -13.40
N SER A 226 -21.67 -9.73 -14.64
CA SER A 226 -21.76 -8.84 -15.80
C SER A 226 -23.17 -8.24 -15.98
N ALA A 227 -23.27 -7.06 -16.62
CA ALA A 227 -24.53 -6.49 -17.08
C ALA A 227 -25.31 -7.41 -18.04
N LYS A 228 -24.64 -8.41 -18.61
CA LYS A 228 -25.18 -9.45 -19.51
C LYS A 228 -25.73 -10.66 -18.73
N GLU A 229 -25.65 -10.66 -17.39
CA GLU A 229 -26.18 -11.72 -16.51
C GLU A 229 -27.51 -11.33 -15.86
N ARG A 230 -28.33 -12.32 -15.51
CA ARG A 230 -29.67 -12.11 -14.93
C ARG A 230 -29.65 -11.94 -13.41
N LEU A 231 -30.66 -11.23 -12.90
CA LEU A 231 -30.96 -11.15 -11.47
C LEU A 231 -32.06 -12.15 -11.08
N ALA A 232 -31.99 -12.64 -9.84
CA ALA A 232 -32.95 -13.64 -9.32
C ALA A 232 -34.40 -13.13 -9.25
N GLY A 233 -34.59 -11.82 -9.07
CA GLY A 233 -35.90 -11.16 -9.12
C GLY A 233 -36.43 -10.86 -10.53
N GLY A 234 -35.71 -11.29 -11.58
CA GLY A 234 -35.94 -10.87 -12.96
C GLY A 234 -35.14 -9.62 -13.35
N GLY A 235 -35.04 -9.37 -14.66
CA GLY A 235 -34.19 -8.32 -15.22
C GLY A 235 -32.72 -8.73 -15.37
N MET A 236 -31.93 -7.80 -15.90
CA MET A 236 -30.47 -7.90 -16.05
C MET A 236 -29.78 -7.18 -14.91
N ALA A 237 -28.53 -7.55 -14.62
CA ALA A 237 -27.70 -6.83 -13.66
C ALA A 237 -27.18 -5.49 -14.22
N SER A 238 -26.67 -4.63 -13.34
CA SER A 238 -26.08 -3.34 -13.72
C SER A 238 -24.63 -3.45 -14.25
N GLY A 239 -23.95 -4.56 -13.97
CA GLY A 239 -22.52 -4.77 -14.25
C GLY A 239 -21.56 -3.93 -13.38
N PRO A 240 -20.30 -4.37 -13.21
CA PRO A 240 -19.28 -3.64 -12.44
C PRO A 240 -19.02 -2.22 -12.94
N VAL A 241 -19.12 -1.94 -14.24
CA VAL A 241 -18.87 -0.59 -14.80
C VAL A 241 -19.91 0.44 -14.31
N SER A 242 -21.16 0.02 -14.11
CA SER A 242 -22.21 0.90 -13.56
C SER A 242 -21.99 1.19 -12.07
N PHE A 243 -21.57 0.19 -11.29
CA PHE A 243 -21.19 0.40 -9.88
C PHE A 243 -19.91 1.25 -9.75
N MET A 244 -18.91 1.04 -10.62
CA MET A 244 -17.72 1.89 -10.71
C MET A 244 -18.08 3.37 -10.92
N ARG A 245 -19.12 3.67 -11.73
CA ARG A 245 -19.59 5.05 -11.97
C ARG A 245 -20.12 5.72 -10.70
N ALA A 246 -20.89 4.98 -9.88
CA ALA A 246 -21.35 5.48 -8.58
C ALA A 246 -20.19 5.61 -7.56
N ALA A 247 -19.26 4.66 -7.58
CA ALA A 247 -18.09 4.66 -6.71
C ALA A 247 -17.06 5.76 -7.04
N ASP A 248 -17.03 6.22 -8.29
CA ASP A 248 -16.24 7.38 -8.73
C ASP A 248 -16.87 8.71 -8.26
N ALA A 249 -18.19 8.88 -8.45
CA ALA A 249 -18.91 10.04 -7.91
C ALA A 249 -18.78 10.13 -6.38
N SER A 250 -18.80 8.99 -5.68
CA SER A 250 -18.55 8.93 -4.23
C SER A 250 -17.11 9.27 -3.84
N ALA A 251 -16.13 9.12 -4.73
CA ALA A 251 -14.74 9.51 -4.49
C ALA A 251 -14.54 11.02 -4.69
N GLY A 252 -15.11 11.59 -5.76
CA GLY A 252 -14.99 13.02 -6.09
C GLY A 252 -15.54 13.98 -5.02
N VAL A 253 -16.52 13.55 -4.23
CA VAL A 253 -17.06 14.37 -3.12
C VAL A 253 -16.23 14.31 -1.82
N ILE A 254 -15.22 13.44 -1.72
CA ILE A 254 -14.45 13.22 -0.48
C ILE A 254 -13.04 13.82 -0.58
N LYS A 255 -12.81 14.91 0.16
CA LYS A 255 -11.50 15.55 0.29
C LYS A 255 -10.57 14.74 1.20
N SER A 256 -9.45 14.29 0.66
CA SER A 256 -8.57 13.33 1.31
C SER A 256 -7.70 13.94 2.41
N GLY A 257 -7.62 13.27 3.56
CA GLY A 257 -6.81 13.69 4.71
C GLY A 257 -7.21 15.02 5.35
N GLY A 258 -8.43 15.51 5.10
CA GLY A 258 -8.85 16.86 5.49
C GLY A 258 -8.11 17.99 4.76
N LYS A 259 -7.38 17.67 3.68
CA LYS A 259 -6.63 18.62 2.84
C LYS A 259 -7.31 18.75 1.47
N THR A 260 -6.83 19.65 0.61
CA THR A 260 -7.36 19.84 -0.76
C THR A 260 -6.95 18.75 -1.76
N ARG A 261 -6.56 17.55 -1.31
CA ARG A 261 -6.22 16.42 -2.20
C ARG A 261 -7.49 15.66 -2.57
N ARG A 262 -7.66 15.28 -3.84
CA ARG A 262 -8.71 14.36 -4.27
C ARG A 262 -8.50 12.97 -3.65
N ALA A 263 -9.56 12.17 -3.61
CA ALA A 263 -9.44 10.73 -3.45
C ALA A 263 -8.66 10.12 -4.64
N ALA A 264 -8.06 8.95 -4.43
CA ALA A 264 -7.40 8.18 -5.48
C ALA A 264 -7.71 6.69 -5.27
N LYS A 265 -8.15 6.01 -6.34
CA LYS A 265 -8.49 4.59 -6.31
C LYS A 265 -7.98 3.85 -7.54
N MET A 266 -7.72 2.55 -7.42
CA MET A 266 -7.53 1.63 -8.56
C MET A 266 -8.79 0.77 -8.73
N VAL A 267 -9.25 0.61 -9.97
CA VAL A 267 -10.30 -0.35 -10.32
C VAL A 267 -9.76 -1.33 -11.34
N VAL A 268 -9.87 -2.62 -11.02
CA VAL A 268 -9.33 -3.72 -11.81
C VAL A 268 -10.46 -4.58 -12.36
N LEU A 269 -10.35 -4.99 -13.63
CA LEU A 269 -11.24 -5.98 -14.24
C LEU A 269 -10.41 -7.00 -15.05
N ASN A 270 -10.73 -8.28 -14.96
CA ASN A 270 -10.00 -9.35 -15.63
C ASN A 270 -10.29 -9.39 -17.13
N ALA A 271 -9.31 -9.83 -17.92
CA ALA A 271 -9.42 -9.95 -19.38
C ALA A 271 -10.46 -10.99 -19.86
N ASP A 272 -11.01 -11.83 -18.99
CA ASP A 272 -12.09 -12.79 -19.29
C ASP A 272 -13.49 -12.32 -18.83
N HIS A 273 -13.62 -11.14 -18.21
CA HIS A 273 -14.92 -10.61 -17.77
C HIS A 273 -15.79 -10.16 -18.95
N PRO A 274 -17.10 -10.45 -19.02
CA PRO A 274 -17.94 -10.13 -20.19
C PRO A 274 -18.15 -8.63 -20.44
N ASP A 275 -17.92 -7.77 -19.45
CA ASP A 275 -18.04 -6.31 -19.60
C ASP A 275 -16.69 -5.65 -19.92
N LEU A 276 -15.64 -6.43 -20.24
CA LEU A 276 -14.29 -5.94 -20.56
C LEU A 276 -14.29 -4.79 -21.59
N VAL A 277 -15.08 -4.90 -22.66
CA VAL A 277 -15.11 -3.90 -23.73
C VAL A 277 -15.71 -2.57 -23.24
N GLU A 278 -16.74 -2.60 -22.39
CA GLU A 278 -17.26 -1.36 -21.77
C GLU A 278 -16.21 -0.77 -20.81
N PHE A 279 -15.56 -1.62 -20.01
CA PHE A 279 -14.52 -1.20 -19.07
C PHE A 279 -13.29 -0.58 -19.75
N ILE A 280 -12.85 -1.11 -20.91
CA ILE A 280 -11.78 -0.51 -21.71
C ILE A 280 -12.19 0.88 -22.24
N GLN A 281 -13.39 1.00 -22.82
CA GLN A 281 -13.78 2.22 -23.51
C GLN A 281 -14.34 3.32 -22.58
N CYS A 282 -14.75 2.98 -21.36
CA CYS A 282 -15.52 3.88 -20.48
C CYS A 282 -14.86 5.26 -20.29
N LYS A 283 -13.58 5.32 -19.91
CA LYS A 283 -12.84 6.58 -19.73
C LYS A 283 -12.62 7.32 -21.04
N ALA A 284 -12.21 6.63 -22.11
CA ALA A 284 -11.95 7.26 -23.41
C ALA A 284 -13.21 7.94 -23.99
N GLU A 285 -14.40 7.39 -23.74
CA GLU A 285 -15.67 8.01 -24.15
C GLU A 285 -16.18 9.09 -23.17
N GLU A 286 -15.80 9.10 -21.90
CA GLU A 286 -16.01 10.26 -21.01
C GLU A 286 -15.07 11.44 -21.40
N GLU A 287 -13.79 11.18 -21.66
CA GLU A 287 -12.85 12.19 -22.17
C GLU A 287 -13.32 12.82 -23.48
N ARG A 288 -13.86 12.01 -24.39
CA ARG A 288 -14.45 12.52 -25.64
C ARG A 288 -15.62 13.49 -25.39
N LYS A 289 -16.33 13.39 -24.26
CA LYS A 289 -17.34 14.40 -23.85
C LYS A 289 -16.69 15.64 -23.26
N ALA A 290 -15.64 15.50 -22.43
CA ALA A 290 -14.92 16.66 -21.91
C ALA A 290 -14.34 17.52 -23.04
N GLN A 291 -13.75 16.93 -24.08
CA GLN A 291 -13.27 17.67 -25.25
C GLN A 291 -14.41 18.44 -25.95
N ILE A 292 -15.57 17.81 -26.18
CA ILE A 292 -16.75 18.46 -26.78
C ILE A 292 -17.28 19.61 -25.90
N LEU A 293 -17.22 19.48 -24.58
CA LEU A 293 -17.59 20.56 -23.65
C LEU A 293 -16.58 21.72 -23.69
N ILE A 294 -15.28 21.42 -23.78
CA ILE A 294 -14.23 22.43 -23.93
C ILE A 294 -14.36 23.17 -25.26
N GLU A 295 -14.65 22.47 -26.36
CA GLU A 295 -14.98 23.06 -27.67
C GLU A 295 -16.25 23.94 -27.61
N ALA A 296 -17.22 23.58 -26.77
CA ALA A 296 -18.41 24.39 -26.49
C ALA A 296 -18.16 25.56 -25.50
N GLY A 297 -16.93 25.77 -25.05
CA GLY A 297 -16.53 26.90 -24.20
C GLY A 297 -16.66 26.69 -22.68
N TYR A 298 -16.80 25.44 -22.22
CA TYR A 298 -16.73 25.11 -20.80
C TYR A 298 -15.28 25.16 -20.29
N ASP A 299 -15.09 25.45 -19.00
CA ASP A 299 -13.76 25.53 -18.39
C ASP A 299 -13.02 24.18 -18.46
N ALA A 300 -11.84 24.24 -19.09
CA ALA A 300 -10.91 23.13 -19.30
C ALA A 300 -9.94 22.90 -18.13
N SER A 301 -9.99 23.73 -17.07
CA SER A 301 -9.21 23.48 -15.85
C SER A 301 -9.59 22.14 -15.23
N ILE A 302 -8.66 21.51 -14.50
CA ILE A 302 -8.86 20.14 -13.99
C ILE A 302 -9.97 20.03 -12.93
N ASP A 303 -10.28 21.12 -12.22
CA ASP A 303 -11.46 21.27 -11.32
C ASP A 303 -12.63 22.02 -12.01
N GLY A 304 -12.51 22.26 -13.31
CA GLY A 304 -13.41 23.06 -14.14
C GLY A 304 -14.65 22.32 -14.64
N ALA A 305 -15.59 23.09 -15.18
CA ALA A 305 -16.95 22.64 -15.49
C ALA A 305 -17.03 21.50 -16.52
N ALA A 306 -16.02 21.33 -17.40
CA ALA A 306 -15.97 20.19 -18.30
C ALA A 306 -15.68 18.88 -17.53
N TYR A 307 -14.53 18.79 -16.87
CA TYR A 307 -14.09 17.60 -16.13
C TYR A 307 -14.99 17.28 -14.92
N SER A 308 -15.53 18.28 -14.23
CA SER A 308 -16.44 18.07 -13.10
C SER A 308 -17.83 17.52 -13.49
N SER A 309 -18.12 17.36 -14.78
CA SER A 309 -19.42 16.90 -15.31
C SER A 309 -19.40 15.47 -15.87
N ILE A 310 -18.21 14.89 -16.06
CA ILE A 310 -18.02 13.55 -16.65
C ILE A 310 -17.64 12.51 -15.57
N CYS A 311 -17.65 11.23 -15.95
CA CYS A 311 -17.39 10.12 -15.02
C CYS A 311 -15.95 9.56 -15.08
N PHE A 312 -15.63 8.72 -14.09
CA PHE A 312 -14.42 7.92 -13.95
C PHE A 312 -13.12 8.70 -13.69
N GLN A 313 -13.23 9.97 -13.28
CA GLN A 313 -12.11 10.92 -13.13
C GLN A 313 -11.29 10.77 -11.84
N ASN A 314 -11.74 9.97 -10.87
CA ASN A 314 -11.08 9.78 -9.57
C ASN A 314 -10.43 8.40 -9.43
N ALA A 315 -10.61 7.52 -10.42
CA ALA A 315 -10.05 6.19 -10.50
C ALA A 315 -8.91 6.10 -11.52
N ASN A 316 -7.96 5.22 -11.28
CA ASN A 316 -7.14 4.59 -12.32
C ASN A 316 -7.78 3.24 -12.67
N ASN A 317 -7.89 2.90 -13.94
CA ASN A 317 -8.44 1.63 -14.40
C ASN A 317 -7.31 0.70 -14.85
N SER A 318 -7.45 -0.62 -14.67
CA SER A 318 -6.50 -1.58 -15.25
C SER A 318 -7.14 -2.91 -15.63
N VAL A 319 -6.77 -3.42 -16.81
CA VAL A 319 -7.15 -4.77 -17.24
C VAL A 319 -6.16 -5.78 -16.68
N ARG A 320 -6.66 -6.81 -15.98
CA ARG A 320 -5.85 -7.90 -15.43
C ARG A 320 -5.68 -9.01 -16.47
N ALA A 321 -4.49 -9.15 -17.01
CA ALA A 321 -4.13 -10.09 -18.05
C ALA A 321 -3.37 -11.29 -17.48
N THR A 322 -3.76 -12.50 -17.88
CA THR A 322 -2.98 -13.73 -17.64
C THR A 322 -1.96 -13.93 -18.75
N ASP A 323 -0.96 -14.78 -18.51
CA ASP A 323 0.02 -15.12 -19.56
C ASP A 323 -0.67 -15.79 -20.78
N ASP A 324 -1.75 -16.58 -20.59
CA ASP A 324 -2.51 -17.14 -21.72
C ASP A 324 -3.24 -16.07 -22.55
N PHE A 325 -3.73 -14.98 -21.96
CA PHE A 325 -4.25 -13.84 -22.74
C PHE A 325 -3.14 -13.22 -23.61
N MET A 326 -1.94 -13.06 -23.06
CA MET A 326 -0.78 -12.54 -23.78
C MET A 326 -0.30 -13.50 -24.87
N HIS A 327 -0.30 -14.82 -24.61
CA HIS A 327 -0.02 -15.83 -25.63
C HIS A 327 -1.10 -15.86 -26.73
N ALA A 328 -2.38 -15.73 -26.38
CA ALA A 328 -3.47 -15.64 -27.36
C ALA A 328 -3.32 -14.42 -28.29
N ILE A 329 -2.87 -13.28 -27.76
CA ILE A 329 -2.50 -12.09 -28.55
C ILE A 329 -1.34 -12.43 -29.50
N LEU A 330 -0.23 -12.97 -28.99
CA LEU A 330 0.96 -13.29 -29.80
C LEU A 330 0.63 -14.29 -30.91
N GLU A 331 -0.12 -15.34 -30.59
CA GLU A 331 -0.49 -16.46 -31.47
C GLU A 331 -1.70 -16.16 -32.38
N ASN A 332 -2.33 -14.98 -32.24
CA ASN A 332 -3.55 -14.56 -32.95
C ASN A 332 -4.76 -15.48 -32.70
N ARG A 333 -4.85 -16.08 -31.51
CA ARG A 333 -5.99 -16.92 -31.10
C ARG A 333 -7.25 -16.07 -30.81
N PRO A 334 -8.44 -16.70 -30.89
CA PRO A 334 -9.63 -16.16 -30.24
C PRO A 334 -9.46 -16.17 -28.70
N TRP A 335 -10.18 -15.28 -28.04
CA TRP A 335 -10.29 -15.18 -26.59
C TRP A 335 -11.76 -15.06 -26.18
N SER A 336 -12.17 -15.84 -25.17
CA SER A 336 -13.57 -15.99 -24.77
C SER A 336 -13.82 -15.40 -23.38
N THR A 337 -14.81 -14.52 -23.26
CA THR A 337 -15.28 -14.02 -21.96
C THR A 337 -16.24 -15.02 -21.30
N ARG A 338 -16.34 -15.00 -19.97
CA ARG A 338 -17.11 -15.99 -19.18
C ARG A 338 -18.08 -15.33 -18.21
N PHE A 339 -19.32 -15.81 -18.18
CA PHE A 339 -20.29 -15.38 -17.18
C PHE A 339 -19.83 -15.76 -15.77
N ILE A 340 -19.95 -14.84 -14.81
CA ILE A 340 -19.40 -15.02 -13.46
C ILE A 340 -20.25 -16.00 -12.64
N THR A 341 -21.56 -16.06 -12.91
CA THR A 341 -22.49 -16.96 -12.20
C THR A 341 -22.59 -18.38 -12.78
N THR A 342 -22.16 -18.62 -14.03
CA THR A 342 -22.23 -19.96 -14.68
C THR A 342 -20.91 -20.51 -15.21
N GLY A 343 -19.89 -19.67 -15.44
CA GLY A 343 -18.63 -20.05 -16.08
C GLY A 343 -18.70 -20.30 -17.60
N GLU A 344 -19.91 -20.27 -18.16
CA GLU A 344 -20.17 -20.46 -19.59
C GLU A 344 -19.61 -19.29 -20.40
N THR A 345 -19.26 -19.57 -21.67
CA THR A 345 -18.77 -18.53 -22.59
C THR A 345 -19.88 -17.55 -22.92
N CYS A 346 -19.62 -16.26 -22.70
CA CYS A 346 -20.54 -15.17 -23.06
C CYS A 346 -20.30 -14.73 -24.51
N GLU A 347 -19.10 -14.25 -24.81
CA GLU A 347 -18.69 -13.76 -26.13
C GLU A 347 -17.31 -14.32 -26.49
N THR A 348 -16.87 -14.12 -27.73
CA THR A 348 -15.52 -14.49 -28.16
C THR A 348 -15.02 -13.48 -29.20
N PHE A 349 -13.83 -12.97 -28.96
CA PHE A 349 -13.16 -11.90 -29.70
C PHE A 349 -11.83 -12.42 -30.26
N GLN A 350 -11.24 -11.73 -31.23
CA GLN A 350 -9.81 -11.93 -31.52
C GLN A 350 -8.98 -11.23 -30.43
N ALA A 351 -8.05 -11.95 -29.79
CA ALA A 351 -7.29 -11.43 -28.65
C ALA A 351 -6.49 -10.15 -29.01
N ARG A 352 -5.96 -10.10 -30.25
CA ARG A 352 -5.26 -8.92 -30.78
C ARG A 352 -6.15 -7.68 -30.92
N ASP A 353 -7.45 -7.84 -31.19
CA ASP A 353 -8.37 -6.72 -31.35
C ASP A 353 -8.86 -6.21 -29.99
N LEU A 354 -8.86 -7.05 -28.94
CA LEU A 354 -8.98 -6.58 -27.55
C LEU A 354 -7.75 -5.77 -27.12
N LEU A 355 -6.53 -6.24 -27.42
CA LEU A 355 -5.32 -5.46 -27.13
C LEU A 355 -5.28 -4.14 -27.92
N ARG A 356 -5.71 -4.13 -29.19
CA ARG A 356 -5.78 -2.88 -29.98
C ARG A 356 -6.73 -1.88 -29.35
N GLN A 357 -7.93 -2.31 -28.95
CA GLN A 357 -8.89 -1.45 -28.25
C GLN A 357 -8.35 -0.91 -26.93
N LEU A 358 -7.64 -1.75 -26.16
CA LEU A 358 -6.95 -1.34 -24.94
C LEU A 358 -5.93 -0.24 -25.25
N ALA A 359 -4.97 -0.51 -26.14
CA ALA A 359 -3.91 0.43 -26.49
C ALA A 359 -4.45 1.74 -27.11
N GLU A 360 -5.55 1.70 -27.86
CA GLU A 360 -6.20 2.91 -28.39
C GLU A 360 -6.86 3.74 -27.29
N ALA A 361 -7.53 3.11 -26.31
CA ALA A 361 -8.05 3.82 -25.13
C ALA A 361 -6.89 4.44 -24.31
N THR A 362 -5.85 3.65 -24.01
CA THR A 362 -4.67 4.13 -23.26
C THR A 362 -3.96 5.28 -23.98
N TRP A 363 -3.92 5.27 -25.32
CA TRP A 363 -3.37 6.38 -26.11
C TRP A 363 -4.25 7.64 -26.07
N ARG A 364 -5.59 7.50 -26.01
CA ARG A 364 -6.52 8.64 -25.94
C ARG A 364 -6.53 9.33 -24.57
N CYS A 365 -6.46 8.58 -23.46
CA CYS A 365 -6.69 9.13 -22.12
C CYS A 365 -5.75 8.62 -21.00
N GLY A 366 -4.75 7.81 -21.31
CA GLY A 366 -3.86 7.18 -20.33
C GLY A 366 -4.41 5.90 -19.68
N ASP A 367 -5.65 5.52 -19.98
CA ASP A 367 -6.36 4.40 -19.36
C ASP A 367 -7.05 3.47 -20.38
N PRO A 368 -7.26 2.18 -20.03
CA PRO A 368 -6.81 1.53 -18.81
C PRO A 368 -5.32 1.15 -18.89
N GLY A 369 -4.69 0.96 -17.73
CA GLY A 369 -3.42 0.26 -17.60
C GLY A 369 -3.56 -1.26 -17.73
N MET A 370 -2.47 -1.98 -17.50
CA MET A 370 -2.45 -3.45 -17.47
C MET A 370 -1.80 -3.99 -16.19
N GLN A 371 -2.34 -5.09 -15.68
CA GLN A 371 -1.75 -5.86 -14.57
C GLN A 371 -1.52 -7.31 -15.00
N PHE A 372 -0.27 -7.78 -14.93
CA PHE A 372 0.12 -9.11 -15.37
C PHE A 372 -0.09 -10.14 -14.26
N ASP A 373 -1.31 -10.66 -14.19
CA ASP A 373 -1.84 -11.52 -13.13
C ASP A 373 -0.95 -12.72 -12.77
N THR A 374 -0.50 -13.45 -13.79
CA THR A 374 0.30 -14.67 -13.63
C THR A 374 1.71 -14.31 -13.13
N THR A 375 2.32 -13.26 -13.69
CA THR A 375 3.61 -12.73 -13.21
C THR A 375 3.51 -12.25 -11.75
N ILE A 376 2.48 -11.47 -11.39
CA ILE A 376 2.28 -10.96 -10.03
C ILE A 376 2.19 -12.13 -9.03
N ASN A 377 1.35 -13.13 -9.31
CA ASN A 377 1.19 -14.28 -8.41
C ASN A 377 2.42 -15.20 -8.41
N ALA A 378 3.23 -15.24 -9.47
CA ALA A 378 4.50 -15.96 -9.51
C ALA A 378 5.64 -15.29 -8.70
N TRP A 379 5.42 -14.09 -8.14
CA TRP A 379 6.31 -13.44 -7.16
C TRP A 379 5.64 -13.25 -5.78
N HIS A 380 4.47 -13.89 -5.56
CA HIS A 380 3.71 -13.78 -4.31
C HIS A 380 4.40 -14.54 -3.18
N THR A 381 4.72 -13.87 -2.09
CA THR A 381 5.37 -14.46 -0.90
C THR A 381 4.44 -15.36 -0.08
N ARG A 382 3.13 -15.36 -0.35
CA ARG A 382 2.14 -16.06 0.50
C ARG A 382 0.88 -16.61 -0.20
N PRO A 383 1.01 -17.39 -1.31
CA PRO A 383 -0.12 -17.92 -2.05
C PRO A 383 -1.06 -18.83 -1.23
N ASN A 384 -0.56 -19.48 -0.16
CA ASN A 384 -1.38 -20.36 0.68
C ASN A 384 -2.29 -19.57 1.66
N SER A 385 -2.05 -18.26 1.83
CA SER A 385 -2.97 -17.36 2.56
C SER A 385 -4.03 -16.71 1.67
N GLY A 386 -3.98 -16.93 0.36
CA GLY A 386 -4.91 -16.33 -0.61
C GLY A 386 -4.19 -15.74 -1.82
N ARG A 387 -4.97 -15.16 -2.71
CA ARG A 387 -4.52 -14.69 -4.03
C ARG A 387 -4.38 -13.17 -4.08
N ILE A 388 -3.39 -12.67 -4.83
CA ILE A 388 -3.32 -11.25 -5.18
C ILE A 388 -4.31 -11.01 -6.32
N ASN A 389 -5.36 -10.22 -6.07
CA ASN A 389 -6.43 -9.96 -7.04
C ASN A 389 -6.38 -8.54 -7.64
N ALA A 390 -5.78 -7.58 -6.93
CA ALA A 390 -5.68 -6.17 -7.34
C ALA A 390 -4.37 -5.53 -6.85
N THR A 391 -4.26 -4.21 -7.05
CA THR A 391 -3.24 -3.34 -6.47
C THR A 391 -3.92 -2.17 -5.74
N ASN A 392 -3.12 -1.32 -5.10
CA ASN A 392 -3.51 0.04 -4.70
C ASN A 392 -3.61 1.00 -5.93
N PRO A 393 -3.90 2.31 -5.76
CA PRO A 393 -4.08 3.29 -6.84
C PRO A 393 -2.98 3.37 -7.91
N CYS A 394 -1.70 3.28 -7.52
CA CYS A 394 -0.57 3.52 -8.44
C CYS A 394 0.07 2.22 -8.97
N GLY A 395 -0.47 1.05 -8.59
CA GLY A 395 -0.06 -0.25 -9.13
C GLY A 395 1.10 -0.94 -8.41
N GLU A 396 1.73 -0.26 -7.45
CA GLU A 396 2.97 -0.72 -6.83
C GLU A 396 2.75 -1.74 -5.71
N PHE A 397 1.76 -1.51 -4.82
CA PHE A 397 1.43 -2.43 -3.74
C PHE A 397 0.57 -3.59 -4.27
N ASN A 398 1.13 -4.80 -4.22
CA ASN A 398 0.56 -6.03 -4.78
C ASN A 398 0.34 -7.05 -3.65
N SER A 399 -0.90 -7.23 -3.21
CA SER A 399 -1.21 -7.93 -1.95
C SER A 399 -2.59 -8.59 -1.95
N LEU A 400 -2.91 -9.31 -0.87
CA LEU A 400 -4.23 -9.91 -0.62
C LEU A 400 -5.30 -8.82 -0.46
N ASP A 401 -6.56 -9.18 -0.71
CA ASP A 401 -7.69 -8.27 -0.48
C ASP A 401 -7.85 -7.93 1.01
N ASN A 402 -8.35 -6.73 1.29
CA ASN A 402 -8.47 -6.15 2.63
C ASN A 402 -7.11 -6.06 3.37
N THR A 403 -6.05 -5.65 2.67
CA THR A 403 -4.73 -5.35 3.25
C THR A 403 -4.35 -3.88 3.09
N SER A 404 -3.25 -3.47 3.70
CA SER A 404 -2.75 -2.09 3.66
C SER A 404 -1.24 -2.06 3.75
N CYS A 405 -0.60 -1.00 3.24
CA CYS A 405 0.85 -0.83 3.27
C CYS A 405 1.26 0.59 3.70
N ASN A 406 2.27 0.68 4.56
CA ASN A 406 2.98 1.93 4.86
C ASN A 406 4.27 1.98 4.03
N LEU A 407 4.59 3.15 3.47
CA LEU A 407 5.68 3.34 2.52
C LEU A 407 6.72 4.33 3.04
N ALA A 408 7.96 4.15 2.60
CA ALA A 408 9.02 5.14 2.75
C ALA A 408 9.95 5.09 1.53
N SER A 409 10.64 6.18 1.23
CA SER A 409 11.53 6.28 0.06
C SER A 409 12.90 6.83 0.45
N LEU A 410 13.96 6.12 0.09
CA LEU A 410 15.35 6.54 0.23
C LEU A 410 15.79 7.42 -0.94
N ASN A 411 16.50 8.51 -0.67
CA ASN A 411 17.01 9.43 -1.69
C ASN A 411 18.39 8.97 -2.18
N LEU A 412 18.46 8.29 -3.34
CA LEU A 412 19.71 7.65 -3.78
C LEU A 412 20.90 8.62 -3.94
N LEU A 413 20.65 9.88 -4.30
CA LEU A 413 21.71 10.90 -4.40
C LEU A 413 22.40 11.17 -3.07
N LYS A 414 21.73 10.98 -1.93
CA LYS A 414 22.32 11.15 -0.59
C LYS A 414 23.19 9.94 -0.15
N PHE A 415 23.44 9.01 -1.07
CA PHE A 415 24.36 7.87 -0.94
C PHE A 415 25.38 7.80 -2.09
N LEU A 416 25.39 8.80 -3.00
CA LEU A 416 26.48 8.99 -3.95
C LEU A 416 27.62 9.74 -3.24
N LYS A 417 28.86 9.28 -3.43
CA LYS A 417 30.09 9.91 -2.92
C LYS A 417 30.68 10.87 -3.96
N ASP A 418 31.54 11.78 -3.50
CA ASP A 418 32.23 12.75 -4.37
C ASP A 418 33.17 12.10 -5.40
N ASP A 419 33.59 10.85 -5.18
CA ASP A 419 34.38 10.05 -6.12
C ASP A 419 33.54 9.27 -7.15
N GLY A 420 32.21 9.41 -7.11
CA GLY A 420 31.26 8.67 -7.95
C GLY A 420 30.91 7.27 -7.42
N GLY A 421 31.52 6.81 -6.32
CA GLY A 421 31.17 5.55 -5.68
C GLY A 421 29.81 5.60 -4.97
N PHE A 422 29.13 4.47 -4.86
CA PHE A 422 27.91 4.35 -4.05
C PHE A 422 28.29 3.95 -2.61
N ASP A 423 27.66 4.56 -1.61
CA ASP A 423 27.84 4.18 -0.20
C ASP A 423 26.87 3.06 0.18
N THR A 424 27.25 1.84 -0.18
CA THR A 424 26.51 0.60 0.17
C THR A 424 26.33 0.44 1.68
N ALA A 425 27.32 0.84 2.49
CA ALA A 425 27.27 0.70 3.94
C ALA A 425 26.29 1.69 4.58
N ALA A 426 26.29 2.95 4.15
CA ALA A 426 25.28 3.93 4.55
C ALA A 426 23.88 3.56 4.03
N PHE A 427 23.78 3.05 2.80
CA PHE A 427 22.50 2.68 2.22
C PHE A 427 21.85 1.50 2.96
N LYS A 428 22.61 0.44 3.26
CA LYS A 428 22.16 -0.69 4.11
C LYS A 428 21.71 -0.22 5.49
N GLN A 429 22.50 0.63 6.16
CA GLN A 429 22.13 1.22 7.45
C GLN A 429 20.82 2.02 7.37
N ALA A 430 20.60 2.77 6.29
CA ALA A 430 19.37 3.52 6.11
C ALA A 430 18.17 2.60 5.86
N VAL A 431 18.35 1.47 5.16
CA VAL A 431 17.35 0.40 5.03
C VAL A 431 17.00 -0.20 6.40
N ASP A 432 18.02 -0.55 7.21
CA ASP A 432 17.83 -1.15 8.54
C ASP A 432 16.95 -0.31 9.46
N VAL A 433 17.22 1.00 9.54
CA VAL A 433 16.45 1.96 10.35
C VAL A 433 15.06 2.20 9.76
N SER A 434 14.94 2.23 8.42
CA SER A 434 13.65 2.41 7.75
C SER A 434 12.69 1.25 8.02
N ILE A 435 13.15 0.00 7.84
CA ILE A 435 12.32 -1.20 8.07
C ILE A 435 11.91 -1.33 9.53
N LEU A 436 12.80 -1.01 10.48
CA LEU A 436 12.46 -0.96 11.90
C LEU A 436 11.37 0.09 12.19
N ALA A 437 11.49 1.31 11.65
CA ALA A 437 10.47 2.35 11.80
C ALA A 437 9.13 1.95 11.16
N GLN A 438 9.18 1.30 10.00
CA GLN A 438 7.99 0.87 9.26
C GLN A 438 7.27 -0.32 9.91
N ASP A 439 7.96 -1.24 10.60
CA ASP A 439 7.29 -2.31 11.38
C ASP A 439 6.65 -1.79 12.67
N ILE A 440 7.30 -0.85 13.37
CA ILE A 440 6.76 -0.16 14.56
C ILE A 440 5.41 0.52 14.27
N ILE A 441 5.24 1.07 13.07
CA ILE A 441 4.00 1.70 12.60
C ILE A 441 2.82 0.71 12.53
N VAL A 442 3.04 -0.56 12.20
CA VAL A 442 1.97 -1.54 11.91
C VAL A 442 1.03 -1.76 13.11
N ASP A 443 1.57 -1.88 14.32
CA ASP A 443 0.75 -2.17 15.50
C ASP A 443 0.02 -0.94 16.06
N ASN A 444 0.49 0.26 15.74
CA ASN A 444 -0.01 1.51 16.31
C ASN A 444 -0.83 2.36 15.31
N SER A 445 -0.78 2.02 14.01
CA SER A 445 -1.68 2.60 13.00
C SER A 445 -3.14 2.20 13.27
N SER A 446 -4.06 3.11 13.00
CA SER A 446 -5.47 2.75 12.80
C SER A 446 -5.71 2.23 11.38
N TYR A 447 -6.78 1.45 11.22
CA TYR A 447 -7.24 0.91 9.95
C TYR A 447 -8.78 1.00 9.85
N PRO A 448 -9.37 1.10 8.65
CA PRO A 448 -10.79 1.45 8.48
C PRO A 448 -11.79 0.40 8.96
N THR A 449 -11.41 -0.88 9.00
CA THR A 449 -12.29 -2.00 9.43
C THR A 449 -11.54 -3.06 10.23
N PRO A 450 -12.26 -3.92 10.98
CA PRO A 450 -11.66 -5.06 11.68
C PRO A 450 -10.92 -6.03 10.74
N GLU A 451 -11.42 -6.23 9.51
CA GLU A 451 -10.80 -7.13 8.53
C GLU A 451 -9.40 -6.61 8.13
N ILE A 452 -9.32 -5.33 7.77
CA ILE A 452 -8.06 -4.68 7.40
C ILE A 452 -7.11 -4.60 8.60
N THR A 453 -7.64 -4.35 9.80
CA THR A 453 -6.86 -4.35 11.05
C THR A 453 -6.23 -5.70 11.32
N ALA A 454 -7.00 -6.79 11.20
CA ALA A 454 -6.53 -8.15 11.43
C ALA A 454 -5.48 -8.55 10.38
N ASN A 455 -5.78 -8.29 9.10
CA ASN A 455 -4.87 -8.58 8.00
C ASN A 455 -3.55 -7.81 8.12
N ALA A 456 -3.58 -6.49 8.30
CA ALA A 456 -2.36 -5.68 8.38
C ALA A 456 -1.44 -6.11 9.53
N LYS A 457 -2.01 -6.48 10.69
CA LYS A 457 -1.22 -6.96 11.85
C LYS A 457 -0.72 -8.40 11.68
N ALA A 458 -1.48 -9.27 11.04
CA ALA A 458 -1.08 -10.65 10.75
C ALA A 458 -0.02 -10.78 9.65
N ASN A 459 0.15 -9.75 8.82
CA ASN A 459 0.97 -9.80 7.60
C ASN A 459 2.10 -8.76 7.52
N ARG A 460 1.90 -7.59 8.10
CA ARG A 460 2.93 -6.56 8.33
C ARG A 460 3.58 -6.06 7.03
N GLU A 461 2.78 -5.73 6.03
CA GLU A 461 3.24 -5.26 4.71
C GLU A 461 3.91 -3.87 4.77
N LEU A 462 5.19 -3.84 4.42
CA LEU A 462 5.99 -2.61 4.28
C LEU A 462 6.32 -2.36 2.81
N GLY A 463 6.49 -1.09 2.44
CA GLY A 463 6.91 -0.67 1.11
C GLY A 463 8.07 0.31 1.18
N LEU A 464 9.27 -0.17 1.47
CA LEU A 464 10.48 0.63 1.33
C LEU A 464 10.90 0.73 -0.15
N GLY A 465 11.07 1.95 -0.63
CA GLY A 465 11.46 2.28 -2.00
C GLY A 465 12.59 3.28 -2.06
N TYR A 466 12.81 3.84 -3.26
CA TYR A 466 13.77 4.92 -3.46
C TYR A 466 13.30 5.96 -4.47
N ALA A 467 13.91 7.14 -4.42
CA ALA A 467 13.73 8.24 -5.35
C ALA A 467 15.07 8.67 -5.99
N ASN A 468 15.00 9.51 -7.01
CA ASN A 468 16.14 10.11 -7.73
C ASN A 468 17.06 9.14 -8.50
N LEU A 469 16.58 7.95 -8.88
CA LEU A 469 17.34 7.01 -9.74
C LEU A 469 17.80 7.66 -11.06
N GLY A 470 16.92 8.38 -11.76
CA GLY A 470 17.31 9.04 -13.02
C GLY A 470 18.42 10.08 -12.83
N ALA A 471 18.35 10.87 -11.76
CA ALA A 471 19.39 11.84 -11.42
C ALA A 471 20.70 11.18 -11.00
N LEU A 472 20.65 10.07 -10.26
CA LEU A 472 21.83 9.27 -9.91
C LEU A 472 22.53 8.73 -11.18
N LEU A 473 21.79 8.12 -12.10
CA LEU A 473 22.33 7.61 -13.35
C LEU A 473 22.96 8.76 -14.19
N MET A 474 22.30 9.92 -14.25
CA MET A 474 22.86 11.12 -14.90
C MET A 474 24.15 11.61 -14.24
N SER A 475 24.23 11.66 -12.91
CA SER A 475 25.45 12.03 -12.17
C SER A 475 26.61 11.06 -12.40
N LEU A 476 26.31 9.78 -12.68
CA LEU A 476 27.28 8.74 -13.03
C LEU A 476 27.63 8.69 -14.53
N GLY A 477 27.02 9.54 -15.36
CA GLY A 477 27.17 9.49 -16.82
C GLY A 477 26.51 8.28 -17.50
N LEU A 478 25.65 7.54 -16.79
CA LEU A 478 24.94 6.36 -17.28
C LEU A 478 23.63 6.79 -17.97
N PRO A 479 23.42 6.50 -19.28
CA PRO A 479 22.14 6.78 -19.94
C PRO A 479 21.02 5.91 -19.35
N TYR A 480 19.83 6.50 -19.15
CA TYR A 480 18.70 5.80 -18.54
C TYR A 480 18.25 4.57 -19.34
N ASP A 481 18.10 4.72 -20.67
CA ASP A 481 17.99 3.59 -21.59
C ASP A 481 19.39 3.15 -22.04
N SER A 482 20.07 2.42 -21.15
CA SER A 482 21.27 1.66 -21.48
C SER A 482 21.33 0.39 -20.64
N GLU A 483 22.08 -0.61 -21.08
CA GLU A 483 22.24 -1.83 -20.30
C GLU A 483 23.00 -1.57 -19.00
N ALA A 484 24.03 -0.72 -19.00
CA ALA A 484 24.71 -0.30 -17.78
C ALA A 484 23.74 0.42 -16.80
N GLY A 485 22.88 1.31 -17.30
CA GLY A 485 21.85 1.97 -16.48
C GLY A 485 20.85 0.97 -15.86
N ARG A 486 20.39 -0.02 -16.63
CA ARG A 486 19.51 -1.10 -16.15
C ARG A 486 20.19 -2.01 -15.11
N GLN A 487 21.41 -2.47 -15.38
CA GLN A 487 22.16 -3.34 -14.49
C GLN A 487 22.49 -2.62 -13.16
N TYR A 488 22.86 -1.34 -13.22
CA TYR A 488 23.13 -0.50 -12.05
C TYR A 488 21.87 -0.25 -11.22
N ALA A 489 20.75 0.08 -11.87
CA ALA A 489 19.45 0.20 -11.20
C ALA A 489 19.06 -1.11 -10.50
N ALA A 490 19.15 -2.24 -11.20
CA ALA A 490 18.83 -3.56 -10.66
C ALA A 490 19.76 -3.96 -9.49
N ALA A 491 21.03 -3.55 -9.50
CA ALA A 491 21.95 -3.75 -8.37
C ALA A 491 21.53 -2.96 -7.12
N ILE A 492 21.09 -1.70 -7.28
CA ILE A 492 20.55 -0.90 -6.18
C ILE A 492 19.23 -1.46 -5.67
N THR A 493 18.30 -1.88 -6.54
CA THR A 493 17.06 -2.55 -6.11
C THR A 493 17.36 -3.85 -5.36
N ALA A 494 18.30 -4.66 -5.87
CA ALA A 494 18.71 -5.89 -5.23
C ALA A 494 19.33 -5.64 -3.84
N LEU A 495 20.21 -4.64 -3.69
CA LEU A 495 20.79 -4.26 -2.41
C LEU A 495 19.72 -3.80 -1.41
N MET A 496 18.81 -2.92 -1.84
CA MET A 496 17.74 -2.38 -1.00
C MET A 496 16.80 -3.48 -0.50
N THR A 497 16.23 -4.26 -1.42
CA THR A 497 15.24 -5.30 -1.08
C THR A 497 15.87 -6.46 -0.32
N GLY A 498 17.13 -6.82 -0.65
CA GLY A 498 17.86 -7.87 0.05
C GLY A 498 18.17 -7.51 1.50
N GLU A 499 18.69 -6.31 1.76
CA GLU A 499 18.91 -5.84 3.14
C GLU A 499 17.56 -5.67 3.87
N ALA A 500 16.50 -5.23 3.18
CA ALA A 500 15.19 -5.07 3.81
C ALA A 500 14.59 -6.41 4.29
N TYR A 501 14.72 -7.48 3.51
CA TYR A 501 14.33 -8.83 3.96
C TYR A 501 15.31 -9.41 5.00
N LEU A 502 16.61 -9.09 4.93
CA LEU A 502 17.58 -9.47 5.96
C LEU A 502 17.23 -8.84 7.31
N GLN A 503 16.97 -7.53 7.36
CA GLN A 503 16.50 -6.83 8.55
C GLN A 503 15.15 -7.39 9.04
N SER A 504 14.23 -7.69 8.12
CA SER A 504 12.97 -8.35 8.46
C SER A 504 13.19 -9.74 9.10
N ALA A 505 14.22 -10.49 8.69
CA ALA A 505 14.60 -11.75 9.32
C ALA A 505 15.28 -11.55 10.70
N ARG A 506 16.12 -10.51 10.87
CA ARG A 506 16.65 -10.12 12.20
C ARG A 506 15.55 -9.75 13.18
N LEU A 507 14.53 -9.02 12.72
CA LEU A 507 13.33 -8.69 13.51
C LEU A 507 12.49 -9.96 13.84
N ALA A 508 12.47 -10.95 12.94
CA ALA A 508 11.77 -12.21 13.19
C ALA A 508 12.41 -13.05 14.31
N GLU A 509 13.72 -12.94 14.55
CA GLU A 509 14.38 -13.63 15.67
C GLU A 509 13.90 -13.15 17.04
N GLN A 510 13.61 -11.85 17.19
CA GLN A 510 13.22 -11.26 18.48
C GLN A 510 11.69 -11.14 18.66
N GLN A 511 10.97 -10.81 17.59
CA GLN A 511 9.53 -10.50 17.66
C GLN A 511 8.64 -11.60 17.05
N GLY A 512 9.25 -12.65 16.48
CA GLY A 512 8.59 -13.66 15.68
C GLY A 512 8.25 -13.19 14.25
N PRO A 513 8.17 -14.11 13.28
CA PRO A 513 7.76 -13.79 11.91
C PRO A 513 6.28 -13.39 11.83
N PHE A 514 5.83 -12.85 10.69
CA PHE A 514 4.41 -12.56 10.47
C PHE A 514 3.56 -13.84 10.58
N SER A 515 2.30 -13.72 11.03
CA SER A 515 1.45 -14.86 11.41
C SER A 515 1.22 -15.85 10.25
N GLY A 516 1.21 -15.36 9.02
CA GLY A 516 1.08 -16.19 7.81
C GLY A 516 2.35 -16.94 7.41
N PHE A 517 3.52 -16.68 8.00
CA PHE A 517 4.79 -17.26 7.54
C PHE A 517 4.81 -18.78 7.60
N ALA A 518 4.33 -19.39 8.69
CA ALA A 518 4.42 -20.83 8.89
C ALA A 518 3.74 -21.67 7.78
N VAL A 519 2.62 -21.18 7.23
CA VAL A 519 1.89 -21.86 6.13
C VAL A 519 2.36 -21.45 4.73
N ASN A 520 3.20 -20.42 4.63
CA ASN A 520 3.75 -19.89 3.37
C ASN A 520 5.28 -20.03 3.29
N ARG A 521 5.89 -20.76 4.22
CA ARG A 521 7.34 -20.81 4.44
C ARG A 521 8.10 -21.13 3.15
N GLU A 522 7.75 -22.22 2.48
CA GLU A 522 8.46 -22.65 1.27
C GLU A 522 8.19 -21.69 0.09
N PRO A 523 6.95 -21.29 -0.26
CA PRO A 523 6.71 -20.25 -1.26
C PRO A 523 7.44 -18.93 -1.01
N MET A 524 7.55 -18.48 0.25
CA MET A 524 8.31 -17.27 0.56
C MET A 524 9.81 -17.48 0.35
N LEU A 525 10.36 -18.61 0.80
CA LEU A 525 11.77 -18.95 0.60
C LEU A 525 12.11 -19.14 -0.89
N GLU A 526 11.18 -19.65 -1.70
CA GLU A 526 11.27 -19.71 -3.15
C GLU A 526 11.32 -18.31 -3.78
N VAL A 527 10.46 -17.37 -3.36
CA VAL A 527 10.51 -15.97 -3.85
C VAL A 527 11.82 -15.27 -3.45
N ILE A 528 12.32 -15.50 -2.23
CA ILE A 528 13.61 -14.95 -1.78
C ILE A 528 14.79 -15.54 -2.59
N ASP A 529 14.84 -16.86 -2.80
CA ASP A 529 15.88 -17.47 -3.64
C ASP A 529 15.73 -17.11 -5.12
N LYS A 530 14.51 -16.84 -5.59
CA LYS A 530 14.24 -16.28 -6.93
C LYS A 530 14.89 -14.92 -7.07
N HIS A 531 14.65 -13.96 -6.16
CA HIS A 531 15.32 -12.66 -6.15
C HIS A 531 16.85 -12.80 -6.09
N ARG A 532 17.35 -13.61 -5.16
CA ARG A 532 18.77 -13.97 -5.03
C ARG A 532 19.37 -14.46 -6.36
N SER A 533 18.66 -15.36 -7.05
CA SER A 533 19.10 -15.89 -8.35
C SER A 533 19.20 -14.82 -9.44
N TYR A 534 18.44 -13.72 -9.35
CA TYR A 534 18.54 -12.59 -10.28
C TYR A 534 19.67 -11.63 -9.88
N ALA A 535 19.90 -11.36 -8.59
CA ALA A 535 21.06 -10.60 -8.12
C ALA A 535 22.40 -11.27 -8.52
N HIS A 536 22.45 -12.61 -8.50
CA HIS A 536 23.60 -13.39 -8.98
C HIS A 536 23.75 -13.43 -10.51
N LYS A 537 22.73 -13.03 -11.30
CA LYS A 537 22.80 -12.91 -12.78
C LYS A 537 23.26 -11.55 -13.28
N LEU A 538 23.33 -10.52 -12.41
CA LEU A 538 23.79 -9.18 -12.79
C LEU A 538 25.23 -9.19 -13.32
N ASP A 539 25.52 -8.39 -14.34
CA ASP A 539 26.80 -8.43 -15.06
C ASP A 539 27.93 -7.69 -14.30
N PRO A 540 29.02 -8.38 -13.88
CA PRO A 540 30.17 -7.75 -13.22
C PRO A 540 30.99 -6.83 -14.13
N ALA A 541 30.76 -6.80 -15.44
CA ALA A 541 31.36 -5.83 -16.35
C ALA A 541 30.58 -4.49 -16.41
N LEU A 542 29.34 -4.45 -15.90
CA LEU A 542 28.42 -3.31 -16.03
C LEU A 542 27.99 -2.70 -14.69
N VAL A 543 28.41 -3.28 -13.56
CA VAL A 543 28.12 -2.80 -12.20
C VAL A 543 29.42 -2.75 -11.38
N PRO A 544 29.69 -1.67 -10.61
CA PRO A 544 30.81 -1.64 -9.66
C PRO A 544 30.84 -2.85 -8.73
N LEU A 545 32.02 -3.45 -8.57
CA LEU A 545 32.17 -4.75 -7.90
C LEU A 545 31.84 -4.69 -6.39
N ASP A 546 31.96 -3.53 -5.75
CA ASP A 546 31.57 -3.30 -4.36
C ASP A 546 30.04 -3.30 -4.19
N LEU A 547 29.34 -2.55 -5.05
CA LEU A 547 27.88 -2.55 -5.14
C LEU A 547 27.34 -3.94 -5.47
N LEU A 548 27.91 -4.61 -6.47
CA LEU A 548 27.48 -5.95 -6.88
C LEU A 548 27.77 -7.03 -5.82
N SER A 549 28.90 -6.93 -5.11
CA SER A 549 29.26 -7.85 -4.03
C SER A 549 28.28 -7.75 -2.86
N GLU A 550 28.03 -6.55 -2.34
CA GLU A 550 27.06 -6.36 -1.27
C GLU A 550 25.63 -6.71 -1.74
N ALA A 551 25.23 -6.32 -2.95
CA ALA A 551 23.92 -6.64 -3.50
C ALA A 551 23.65 -8.15 -3.60
N ARG A 552 24.66 -8.98 -3.88
CA ARG A 552 24.53 -10.46 -3.86
C ARG A 552 24.53 -11.00 -2.44
N LYS A 553 25.49 -10.56 -1.62
CA LYS A 553 25.69 -10.99 -0.23
C LYS A 553 24.45 -10.78 0.63
N VAL A 554 23.73 -9.66 0.50
CA VAL A 554 22.50 -9.44 1.29
C VAL A 554 21.40 -10.46 0.99
N TRP A 555 21.33 -11.00 -0.23
CA TRP A 555 20.39 -12.06 -0.57
C TRP A 555 20.84 -13.45 -0.09
N ASP A 556 22.14 -13.73 -0.11
CA ASP A 556 22.71 -14.94 0.51
C ASP A 556 22.46 -14.94 2.04
N GLU A 557 22.66 -13.79 2.70
CA GLU A 557 22.38 -13.59 4.12
C GLU A 557 20.88 -13.63 4.44
N ALA A 558 20.03 -12.93 3.68
CA ALA A 558 18.58 -12.91 3.88
C ALA A 558 17.95 -14.31 3.75
N LEU A 559 18.35 -15.09 2.74
CA LEU A 559 17.88 -16.46 2.57
C LEU A 559 18.37 -17.37 3.71
N THR A 560 19.62 -17.20 4.16
CA THR A 560 20.20 -17.99 5.24
C THR A 560 19.52 -17.72 6.58
N LEU A 561 19.31 -16.44 6.93
CA LEU A 561 18.65 -16.06 8.18
C LEU A 561 17.16 -16.36 8.13
N GLY A 562 16.47 -16.06 7.02
CA GLY A 562 15.05 -16.35 6.86
C GLY A 562 14.69 -17.83 6.86
N ARG A 563 15.62 -18.72 6.46
CA ARG A 563 15.47 -20.17 6.68
C ARG A 563 15.43 -20.54 8.17
N LYS A 564 16.21 -19.85 9.02
CA LYS A 564 16.28 -20.06 10.47
C LYS A 564 15.10 -19.40 11.20
N ALA A 565 14.88 -18.11 10.96
CA ALA A 565 13.99 -17.23 11.74
C ALA A 565 12.61 -17.02 11.11
N GLY A 566 12.51 -17.15 9.79
CA GLY A 566 11.44 -16.54 9.00
C GLY A 566 11.66 -15.04 8.79
N TYR A 567 10.58 -14.33 8.44
CA TYR A 567 10.59 -12.89 8.17
C TYR A 567 9.49 -12.21 8.97
N ARG A 568 9.78 -11.03 9.52
CA ARG A 568 8.82 -10.21 10.24
C ARG A 568 7.72 -9.66 9.33
N ASN A 569 8.02 -9.48 8.06
CA ASN A 569 7.18 -8.77 7.08
C ASN A 569 6.97 -9.65 5.85
N SER A 570 5.71 -9.84 5.46
CA SER A 570 5.34 -10.59 4.25
C SER A 570 5.74 -9.89 2.95
N GLN A 571 5.86 -8.56 2.98
CA GLN A 571 6.39 -7.70 1.93
C GLN A 571 7.25 -6.63 2.60
N ALA A 572 8.45 -6.36 2.06
CA ALA A 572 9.39 -5.39 2.63
C ALA A 572 9.61 -4.13 1.76
N SER A 573 9.56 -4.24 0.43
CA SER A 573 9.96 -3.17 -0.50
C SER A 573 9.00 -2.96 -1.66
N VAL A 574 8.93 -1.72 -2.17
CA VAL A 574 8.16 -1.35 -3.35
C VAL A 574 8.77 -0.10 -4.00
N LEU A 575 8.42 0.25 -5.25
CA LEU A 575 8.81 1.54 -5.86
C LEU A 575 7.54 2.36 -6.14
N ALA A 576 7.48 3.59 -5.61
CA ALA A 576 6.29 4.43 -5.52
C ALA A 576 6.57 5.89 -5.93
#